data_AF-A0A024UL72-F1
#
_entry.id   AF-A0A024UL72-F1
#
_cell.length_a   1.000
_cell.length_b   1.000
_cell.length_c   1.000
_cell.angle_alpha   90.00
_cell.angle_beta   90.00
_cell.angle_gamma   90.00
#
_symmetry.space_group_name_H-M   'P 1'
#
loop_
_entity.id
_entity.type
_entity.pdbx_description
1 polymer ?
#
loop_
_entity_poly.entity_id
_entity_poly.type
_entity_poly.pdbx_seq_one_letter_code
_entity_poly.pdbx_strand_id
1 'polypeptide(L)'
;MYRTRELNKNIAKSYLSVGDPYRDPHIIEGKSDRHKNKQFQTVPPKDTSDGGGYFEKKTYSSDPLQDGVMYLKTQPAADRKAGFGTKDASRRDEFMSHVRTEQYRETLAREEHISQKGIQRHPNDDDDGGGDSTFPAEKHQFPEGLKETKFLYDIGRTQATEFNQKSHRDTFYTLRTGNSQFRRNNGHFVLSSEAVGVGANKVQNNGTHARNACTKQFYDHSHLHT
;
A
#
# COMPACT_ATOMS: atom_id res chain seq x y z
N MET A 1 -52.64 114.14 64.36
CA MET A 1 -52.85 113.85 62.92
C MET A 1 -51.50 114.08 62.23
N TYR A 2 -50.78 113.15 61.59
CA TYR A 2 -51.00 111.77 61.16
C TYR A 2 -49.72 110.93 61.39
N ARG A 3 -49.92 109.62 61.39
CA ARG A 3 -48.97 108.53 61.61
C ARG A 3 -48.54 107.95 60.26
N THR A 4 -47.25 107.71 60.05
CA THR A 4 -46.79 106.57 59.23
C THR A 4 -45.52 106.00 59.84
N ARG A 5 -45.62 104.74 60.29
CA ARG A 5 -44.51 103.91 60.77
C ARG A 5 -43.66 103.45 59.58
N GLU A 6 -42.35 103.63 59.63
CA GLU A 6 -41.42 102.82 58.84
C GLU A 6 -41.13 101.53 59.62
N LEU A 7 -41.73 100.41 59.18
CA LEU A 7 -41.67 99.12 59.89
C LEU A 7 -40.46 98.25 59.53
N ASN A 8 -39.65 98.60 58.52
CA ASN A 8 -38.38 97.89 58.26
C ASN A 8 -37.51 98.64 57.25
N LYS A 9 -36.25 98.96 57.61
CA LYS A 9 -35.31 99.67 56.73
C LYS A 9 -34.64 98.78 55.66
N ASN A 10 -34.92 97.47 55.69
CA ASN A 10 -34.25 96.47 54.85
C ASN A 10 -35.11 95.95 53.67
N ILE A 11 -36.18 96.65 53.28
CA ILE A 11 -37.04 96.22 52.15
C ILE A 11 -36.85 97.18 50.97
N ALA A 12 -36.30 96.66 49.87
CA ALA A 12 -36.07 97.39 48.63
C ALA A 12 -37.38 97.80 47.92
N LYS A 13 -37.36 98.92 47.19
CA LYS A 13 -38.55 99.61 46.64
C LYS A 13 -39.05 99.14 45.25
N SER A 14 -38.37 98.23 44.53
CA SER A 14 -38.89 97.64 43.28
C SER A 14 -38.12 96.37 42.87
N TYR A 15 -38.80 95.41 42.21
CA TYR A 15 -38.36 94.02 41.98
C TYR A 15 -38.26 93.64 40.49
N LEU A 16 -37.33 94.22 39.73
CA LEU A 16 -37.18 93.84 38.31
C LEU A 16 -35.75 93.62 37.79
N SER A 17 -34.70 93.80 38.61
CA SER A 17 -33.33 93.51 38.15
C SER A 17 -32.29 93.30 39.26
N VAL A 18 -32.65 92.59 40.34
CA VAL A 18 -31.61 91.90 41.14
C VAL A 18 -31.55 90.48 40.60
N GLY A 19 -30.55 90.26 39.74
CA GLY A 19 -30.38 89.06 38.94
C GLY A 19 -30.77 89.30 37.48
N ASP A 20 -29.92 89.97 36.70
CA ASP A 20 -29.91 89.76 35.26
C ASP A 20 -29.14 88.45 35.00
N PRO A 21 -29.84 87.34 34.73
CA PRO A 21 -29.30 85.98 34.78
C PRO A 21 -28.90 85.47 33.38
N TYR A 22 -28.85 86.34 32.37
CA TYR A 22 -28.68 85.91 30.98
C TYR A 22 -27.22 85.61 30.61
N ARG A 23 -26.84 84.40 31.05
CA ARG A 23 -25.81 83.49 30.54
C ARG A 23 -24.45 83.58 31.21
N ASP A 24 -24.41 83.02 32.41
CA ASP A 24 -23.22 82.29 32.85
C ASP A 24 -22.93 81.16 31.85
N PRO A 25 -21.80 81.16 31.11
CA PRO A 25 -21.49 80.11 30.14
C PRO A 25 -21.26 78.74 30.81
N HIS A 26 -21.06 78.76 32.13
CA HIS A 26 -20.91 77.57 32.97
C HIS A 26 -22.23 76.99 33.47
N ILE A 27 -23.32 77.76 33.38
CA ILE A 27 -24.69 77.35 33.70
C ILE A 27 -25.45 77.20 32.38
N ILE A 28 -24.99 76.27 31.54
CA ILE A 28 -25.91 75.64 30.59
C ILE A 28 -26.68 74.59 31.40
N GLU A 29 -27.56 75.07 32.29
CA GLU A 29 -28.56 74.26 32.95
C GLU A 29 -29.41 73.58 31.86
N GLY A 30 -29.32 72.25 31.80
CA GLY A 30 -30.11 71.44 30.87
C GLY A 30 -29.34 70.64 29.82
N LYS A 31 -28.01 70.75 29.71
CA LYS A 31 -27.25 69.76 28.92
C LYS A 31 -27.17 68.46 29.70
N SER A 32 -27.91 67.45 29.26
CA SER A 32 -27.91 66.12 29.88
C SER A 32 -26.50 65.56 30.02
N ASP A 33 -26.26 64.81 31.11
CA ASP A 33 -24.96 64.19 31.42
C ASP A 33 -24.43 63.31 30.28
N ARG A 34 -25.31 62.85 29.38
CA ARG A 34 -24.97 62.14 28.14
C ARG A 34 -23.97 62.90 27.25
N HIS A 35 -23.97 64.23 27.29
CA HIS A 35 -23.12 65.07 26.45
C HIS A 35 -21.73 65.36 27.04
N LYS A 36 -21.49 65.01 28.31
CA LYS A 36 -20.22 65.28 29.01
C LYS A 36 -19.39 64.02 29.26
N ASN A 37 -20.02 62.84 29.22
CA ASN A 37 -19.39 61.59 29.65
C ASN A 37 -18.80 60.77 28.48
N LYS A 38 -17.86 59.88 28.82
CA LYS A 38 -17.24 58.93 27.88
C LYS A 38 -18.31 58.00 27.30
N GLN A 39 -18.36 57.91 25.97
CA GLN A 39 -19.31 57.05 25.25
C GLN A 39 -18.90 55.58 25.36
N PHE A 40 -19.84 54.67 25.03
CA PHE A 40 -19.57 53.23 25.00
C PHE A 40 -18.41 52.89 24.08
N GLN A 41 -17.52 52.01 24.54
CA GLN A 41 -16.41 51.53 23.75
C GLN A 41 -16.88 50.38 22.86
N THR A 42 -16.68 50.52 21.54
CA THR A 42 -16.90 49.44 20.56
C THR A 42 -15.56 48.88 20.11
N VAL A 43 -15.49 47.57 19.90
CA VAL A 43 -14.28 46.91 19.37
C VAL A 43 -14.54 46.61 17.89
N PRO A 44 -13.75 47.18 16.96
CA PRO A 44 -13.87 46.86 15.54
C PRO A 44 -13.48 45.40 15.29
N PRO A 45 -13.97 44.78 14.20
CA PRO A 45 -13.56 43.43 13.82
C PRO A 45 -12.04 43.38 13.64
N LYS A 46 -11.40 42.42 14.30
CA LYS A 46 -9.96 42.19 14.22
C LYS A 46 -9.66 41.24 13.07
N ASP A 47 -8.47 41.40 12.48
CA ASP A 47 -7.96 40.42 11.51
C ASP A 47 -7.83 39.04 12.17
N THR A 48 -8.23 38.01 11.44
CA THR A 48 -8.25 36.62 11.89
C THR A 48 -6.95 35.88 11.62
N SER A 49 -6.02 36.43 10.84
CA SER A 49 -4.78 35.76 10.40
C SER A 49 -3.94 35.21 11.56
N ASP A 50 -3.85 35.94 12.67
CA ASP A 50 -2.98 35.61 13.81
C ASP A 50 -3.75 34.93 14.94
N GLY A 51 -4.95 34.41 14.67
CA GLY A 51 -5.82 33.81 15.68
C GLY A 51 -6.43 34.79 16.70
N GLY A 52 -6.25 36.10 16.49
CA GLY A 52 -6.78 37.17 17.34
C GLY A 52 -8.22 37.61 17.03
N GLY A 53 -8.78 37.15 15.92
CA GLY A 53 -10.13 37.48 15.44
C GLY A 53 -11.22 36.48 15.84
N TYR A 54 -10.88 35.39 16.53
CA TYR A 54 -11.86 34.44 17.03
C TYR A 54 -12.56 34.94 18.30
N PHE A 55 -13.82 34.55 18.50
CA PHE A 55 -14.58 34.86 19.72
C PHE A 55 -13.91 34.30 20.99
N GLU A 56 -13.22 33.18 20.86
CA GLU A 56 -12.47 32.53 21.93
C GLU A 56 -11.02 32.35 21.50
N LYS A 57 -10.08 32.74 22.36
CA LYS A 57 -8.64 32.53 22.13
C LYS A 57 -8.31 31.06 22.38
N LYS A 58 -8.27 30.25 21.33
CA LYS A 58 -7.82 28.86 21.40
C LYS A 58 -6.34 28.79 21.04
N THR A 59 -5.52 28.45 22.02
CA THR A 59 -4.12 28.12 21.79
C THR A 59 -4.01 26.62 21.53
N TYR A 60 -3.46 26.24 20.38
CA TYR A 60 -3.14 24.85 20.12
C TYR A 60 -1.98 24.43 21.03
N SER A 61 -2.20 23.38 21.83
CA SER A 61 -1.14 22.69 22.56
C SER A 61 -0.83 21.43 21.78
N SER A 62 0.34 21.38 21.14
CA SER A 62 0.81 20.17 20.46
C SER A 62 1.37 19.18 21.47
N ASP A 63 1.07 17.90 21.29
CA ASP A 63 1.84 16.85 21.95
C ASP A 63 3.28 16.83 21.40
N PRO A 64 4.26 16.37 22.21
CA PRO A 64 5.63 16.20 21.74
C PRO A 64 5.66 15.26 20.54
N LEU A 65 6.35 15.68 19.47
CA LEU A 65 6.56 14.86 18.29
C LEU A 65 7.29 13.56 18.68
N GLN A 66 6.69 12.42 18.34
CA GLN A 66 7.29 11.09 18.53
C GLN A 66 7.49 10.44 17.15
N ASP A 67 8.73 10.38 16.70
CA ASP A 67 9.05 9.88 15.35
C ASP A 67 8.92 8.36 15.20
N GLY A 68 8.99 7.61 16.30
CA GLY A 68 8.92 6.14 16.27
C GLY A 68 8.68 5.48 17.62
N VAL A 69 8.29 4.21 17.57
CA VAL A 69 8.04 3.39 18.77
C VAL A 69 9.37 2.93 19.37
N MET A 70 9.64 3.33 20.61
CA MET A 70 10.86 2.96 21.33
C MET A 70 10.74 1.55 21.93
N TYR A 71 10.99 0.52 21.12
CA TYR A 71 10.91 -0.90 21.55
C TYR A 71 11.88 -1.29 22.66
N LEU A 72 12.93 -0.52 22.91
CA LEU A 72 13.81 -0.74 24.05
C LEU A 72 13.10 -0.49 25.39
N LYS A 73 12.12 0.42 25.42
CA LYS A 73 11.34 0.72 26.63
C LYS A 73 10.23 -0.30 26.86
N THR A 74 9.52 -0.69 25.79
CA THR A 74 8.39 -1.62 25.88
C THR A 74 8.82 -3.08 25.93
N GLN A 75 9.92 -3.43 25.26
CA GLN A 75 10.47 -4.79 25.18
C GLN A 75 12.00 -4.76 25.46
N PRO A 76 12.39 -4.71 26.75
CA PRO A 76 13.79 -4.65 27.17
C PRO A 76 14.59 -5.85 26.65
N ALA A 77 15.87 -5.64 26.30
CA ALA A 77 16.69 -6.68 25.67
C ALA A 77 16.88 -7.94 26.55
N ALA A 78 16.89 -7.78 27.87
CA ALA A 78 17.03 -8.89 28.82
C ALA A 78 15.83 -9.85 28.78
N ASP A 79 14.62 -9.31 28.59
CA ASP A 79 13.36 -10.06 28.63
C ASP A 79 12.99 -10.64 27.25
N ARG A 80 13.80 -10.38 26.22
CA ARG A 80 13.56 -10.89 24.86
C ARG A 80 13.86 -12.38 24.79
N LYS A 81 12.84 -13.14 24.39
CA LYS A 81 12.95 -14.57 24.11
C LYS A 81 13.84 -14.80 22.88
N ALA A 82 14.74 -15.77 22.96
CA ALA A 82 15.48 -16.24 21.80
C ALA A 82 14.56 -17.12 20.94
N GLY A 83 14.01 -16.53 19.88
CA GLY A 83 13.22 -17.23 18.86
C GLY A 83 14.08 -17.76 17.72
N PHE A 84 13.43 -18.38 16.73
CA PHE A 84 14.09 -18.81 15.50
C PHE A 84 14.51 -17.60 14.65
N GLY A 85 15.76 -17.59 14.15
CA GLY A 85 16.28 -16.59 13.21
C GLY A 85 16.71 -15.26 13.82
N THR A 86 15.93 -14.69 14.75
CA THR A 86 16.21 -13.36 15.36
C THR A 86 15.83 -13.30 16.84
N LYS A 87 16.62 -12.58 17.65
CA LYS A 87 16.35 -12.27 19.08
C LYS A 87 15.99 -10.78 19.27
N ASP A 88 15.23 -10.22 18.33
CA ASP A 88 14.82 -8.82 18.38
C ASP A 88 13.43 -8.64 18.99
N ALA A 89 13.08 -7.39 19.28
CA ALA A 89 11.72 -7.04 19.70
C ALA A 89 10.71 -7.39 18.61
N SER A 90 9.48 -7.73 18.99
CA SER A 90 8.38 -7.88 18.04
C SER A 90 7.96 -6.49 17.53
N ARG A 91 8.23 -6.20 16.25
CA ARG A 91 8.02 -4.89 15.60
C ARG A 91 6.93 -4.90 14.53
N ARG A 92 5.87 -5.69 14.69
CA ARG A 92 4.78 -5.75 13.70
C ARG A 92 4.02 -4.43 13.55
N ASP A 93 4.08 -3.59 14.56
CA ASP A 93 3.46 -2.26 14.64
C ASP A 93 4.38 -1.12 14.14
N GLU A 94 5.63 -1.40 13.79
CA GLU A 94 6.62 -0.36 13.39
C GLU A 94 6.14 0.48 12.20
N PHE A 95 5.47 -0.16 11.25
CA PHE A 95 4.93 0.47 10.04
C PHE A 95 3.50 0.98 10.17
N MET A 96 2.94 1.02 11.39
CA MET A 96 1.70 1.76 11.63
C MET A 96 1.95 3.27 11.75
N SER A 97 3.19 3.68 12.05
CA SER A 97 3.58 5.09 12.06
C SER A 97 3.82 5.61 10.65
N HIS A 98 3.13 6.70 10.29
CA HIS A 98 3.31 7.36 8.99
C HIS A 98 4.77 7.79 8.74
N VAL A 99 5.45 8.30 9.77
CA VAL A 99 6.85 8.74 9.66
C VAL A 99 7.73 7.55 9.25
N ARG A 100 7.50 6.38 9.85
CA ARG A 100 8.29 5.19 9.57
C ARG A 100 8.00 4.59 8.20
N THR A 101 6.75 4.67 7.74
CA THR A 101 6.40 4.26 6.37
C THR A 101 7.03 5.14 5.32
N GLU A 102 7.09 6.46 5.53
CA GLU A 102 7.73 7.39 4.58
C GLU A 102 9.24 7.16 4.51
N GLN A 103 9.90 6.96 5.66
CA GLN A 103 11.33 6.58 5.67
C GLN A 103 11.61 5.29 4.89
N TYR A 104 10.71 4.30 4.99
CA TYR A 104 10.86 3.05 4.26
C TYR A 104 10.64 3.24 2.75
N ARG A 105 9.62 4.00 2.35
CA ARG A 105 9.38 4.37 0.95
C ARG A 105 10.58 5.10 0.34
N GLU A 106 11.16 6.04 1.08
CA GLU A 106 12.35 6.77 0.65
C GLU A 106 13.56 5.83 0.48
N THR A 107 13.70 4.84 1.37
CA THR A 107 14.76 3.84 1.29
C THR A 107 14.61 2.97 0.05
N LEU A 108 13.41 2.45 -0.22
CA LEU A 108 13.11 1.67 -1.42
C LEU A 108 13.35 2.47 -2.70
N ALA A 109 12.90 3.73 -2.75
CA ALA A 109 13.12 4.61 -3.90
C ALA A 109 14.62 4.85 -4.15
N ARG A 110 15.40 5.00 -3.08
CA ARG A 110 16.86 5.14 -3.17
C ARG A 110 17.54 3.87 -3.66
N GLU A 111 17.14 2.71 -3.14
CA GLU A 111 17.67 1.41 -3.55
C GLU A 111 17.38 1.13 -5.04
N GLU A 112 16.16 1.42 -5.49
CA GLU A 112 15.77 1.32 -6.90
C GLU A 112 16.65 2.22 -7.78
N HIS A 113 16.82 3.49 -7.39
CA HIS A 113 17.67 4.42 -8.13
C HIS A 113 19.14 3.96 -8.18
N ILE A 114 19.67 3.39 -7.09
CA ILE A 114 21.02 2.82 -7.06
C ILE A 114 21.12 1.60 -7.98
N SER A 115 20.12 0.72 -7.97
CA SER A 115 20.06 -0.47 -8.82
C SER A 115 20.05 -0.10 -10.31
N GLN A 116 19.16 0.80 -10.71
CA GLN A 116 19.08 1.30 -12.09
C GLN A 116 20.39 1.94 -12.54
N LYS A 117 21.03 2.73 -11.66
CA LYS A 117 22.34 3.34 -11.93
C LYS A 117 23.46 2.29 -12.03
N GLY A 118 23.37 1.19 -11.28
CA GLY A 118 24.29 0.05 -11.38
C GLY A 118 24.18 -0.63 -12.74
N ILE A 119 22.95 -0.93 -13.17
CA ILE A 119 22.66 -1.53 -14.49
C ILE A 119 23.19 -0.63 -15.62
N GLN A 120 22.92 0.67 -15.56
CA GLN A 120 23.42 1.63 -16.57
C GLN A 120 24.94 1.79 -16.60
N ARG A 121 25.65 1.42 -15.53
CA ARG A 121 27.13 1.48 -15.44
C ARG A 121 27.81 0.21 -15.93
N HIS A 122 27.08 -0.90 -16.05
CA HIS A 122 27.53 -2.15 -16.67
C HIS A 122 26.76 -2.46 -17.97
N PRO A 123 26.66 -1.54 -18.96
CA PRO A 123 25.92 -1.82 -20.18
C PRO A 123 26.63 -2.79 -21.13
N ASN A 124 27.89 -3.16 -20.87
CA ASN A 124 28.77 -3.84 -21.83
C ASN A 124 29.31 -5.22 -21.38
N ASP A 125 28.86 -5.78 -20.26
CA ASP A 125 29.27 -7.14 -19.85
C ASP A 125 28.25 -8.22 -20.25
N ASP A 126 27.07 -7.83 -20.74
CA ASP A 126 26.00 -8.74 -21.20
C ASP A 126 25.68 -8.54 -22.71
N ASP A 127 26.71 -8.45 -23.56
CA ASP A 127 26.56 -8.74 -25.01
C ASP A 127 26.57 -10.26 -25.25
N ASP A 128 25.71 -10.98 -24.53
CA ASP A 128 25.26 -12.32 -24.91
C ASP A 128 23.81 -12.55 -24.47
N GLY A 129 22.89 -12.03 -25.29
CA GLY A 129 21.57 -12.63 -25.52
C GLY A 129 20.57 -12.62 -24.36
N GLY A 130 19.76 -11.56 -24.26
CA GLY A 130 18.62 -11.60 -23.33
C GLY A 130 17.66 -10.41 -23.41
N GLY A 131 17.31 -9.96 -24.62
CA GLY A 131 16.27 -8.96 -24.81
C GLY A 131 14.90 -9.47 -24.36
N ASP A 132 14.46 -9.07 -23.17
CA ASP A 132 13.06 -9.11 -22.77
C ASP A 132 12.31 -7.93 -23.40
N SER A 133 11.63 -8.21 -24.51
CA SER A 133 10.36 -7.57 -24.82
C SER A 133 9.72 -8.31 -25.98
N THR A 134 8.50 -8.78 -25.75
CA THR A 134 7.67 -9.61 -26.64
C THR A 134 7.91 -11.11 -26.46
N PHE A 135 7.34 -11.69 -25.40
CA PHE A 135 6.86 -13.06 -25.50
C PHE A 135 5.97 -13.12 -26.76
N PRO A 136 6.35 -13.81 -27.85
CA PRO A 136 5.36 -14.13 -28.85
C PRO A 136 4.31 -14.94 -28.11
N ALA A 137 3.03 -14.60 -28.27
CA ALA A 137 1.96 -15.48 -27.86
C ALA A 137 2.20 -16.80 -28.59
N GLU A 138 2.92 -17.72 -27.96
CA GLU A 138 3.14 -19.06 -28.46
C GLU A 138 1.76 -19.66 -28.57
N LYS A 139 1.22 -19.65 -29.79
CA LYS A 139 -0.01 -20.34 -30.12
C LYS A 139 0.26 -21.78 -29.72
N HIS A 140 -0.32 -22.22 -28.59
CA HIS A 140 -0.23 -23.59 -28.15
C HIS A 140 -0.61 -24.47 -29.34
N GLN A 141 0.37 -25.21 -29.87
CA GLN A 141 0.11 -26.09 -31.00
C GLN A 141 -0.88 -27.15 -30.49
N PHE A 142 -2.08 -27.11 -31.06
CA PHE A 142 -3.10 -28.09 -30.74
C PHE A 142 -2.57 -29.49 -31.10
N PRO A 143 -2.78 -30.51 -30.26
CA PRO A 143 -2.21 -31.84 -30.47
C PRO A 143 -2.56 -32.38 -31.86
N GLU A 144 -1.54 -32.94 -32.52
CA GLU A 144 -1.62 -33.46 -33.88
C GLU A 144 -2.76 -34.51 -33.99
N GLY A 145 -3.68 -34.31 -34.93
CA GLY A 145 -4.82 -35.19 -35.18
C GLY A 145 -6.16 -34.75 -34.58
N LEU A 146 -6.21 -33.72 -33.74
CA LEU A 146 -7.46 -33.14 -33.23
C LEU A 146 -7.75 -31.79 -33.91
N LYS A 147 -9.03 -31.47 -34.15
CA LYS A 147 -9.43 -30.17 -34.71
C LYS A 147 -9.55 -29.13 -33.61
N GLU A 148 -8.83 -28.02 -33.75
CA GLU A 148 -8.91 -26.89 -32.81
C GLU A 148 -10.35 -26.31 -32.82
N THR A 149 -10.99 -26.30 -31.66
CA THR A 149 -12.33 -25.74 -31.48
C THR A 149 -12.21 -24.24 -31.21
N LYS A 150 -12.74 -23.41 -32.11
CA LYS A 150 -12.65 -21.94 -32.01
C LYS A 150 -13.59 -21.35 -30.94
N PHE A 151 -14.73 -21.99 -30.68
CA PHE A 151 -15.73 -21.52 -29.73
C PHE A 151 -16.01 -22.56 -28.65
N LEU A 152 -16.25 -22.10 -27.41
CA LEU A 152 -16.64 -22.96 -26.27
C LEU A 152 -17.90 -23.79 -26.56
N TYR A 153 -18.79 -23.26 -27.41
CA TYR A 153 -20.03 -23.92 -27.83
C TYR A 153 -19.81 -25.22 -28.62
N ASP A 154 -18.65 -25.37 -29.27
CA ASP A 154 -18.33 -26.51 -30.13
C ASP A 154 -17.73 -27.69 -29.34
N ILE A 155 -17.34 -27.48 -28.08
CA ILE A 155 -16.74 -28.49 -27.23
C ILE A 155 -17.81 -29.53 -26.84
N GLY A 156 -17.67 -30.76 -27.32
CA GLY A 156 -18.50 -31.91 -26.92
C GLY A 156 -19.76 -32.17 -27.76
N ARG A 157 -20.07 -31.36 -28.78
CA ARG A 157 -21.23 -31.59 -29.68
C ARG A 157 -20.88 -32.25 -31.02
N THR A 158 -19.66 -32.06 -31.51
CA THR A 158 -19.24 -32.48 -32.86
C THR A 158 -18.20 -33.61 -32.86
N GLN A 159 -17.61 -33.91 -31.70
CA GLN A 159 -16.58 -34.94 -31.58
C GLN A 159 -17.23 -36.27 -31.19
N ALA A 160 -17.34 -37.19 -32.15
CA ALA A 160 -17.68 -38.58 -31.87
C ALA A 160 -16.41 -39.29 -31.36
N THR A 161 -16.44 -39.79 -30.12
CA THR A 161 -15.37 -40.60 -29.56
C THR A 161 -15.44 -42.01 -30.17
N GLU A 162 -14.34 -42.47 -30.77
CA GLU A 162 -14.25 -43.86 -31.22
C GLU A 162 -14.29 -44.79 -30.01
N PHE A 163 -15.10 -45.85 -30.09
CA PHE A 163 -15.24 -46.81 -29.00
C PHE A 163 -13.93 -47.56 -28.76
N ASN A 164 -13.36 -47.41 -27.56
CA ASN A 164 -12.13 -48.07 -27.16
C ASN A 164 -12.40 -49.21 -26.18
N GLN A 165 -12.32 -50.46 -26.66
CA GLN A 165 -12.52 -51.68 -25.85
C GLN A 165 -11.54 -51.83 -24.67
N LYS A 166 -10.38 -51.15 -24.70
CA LYS A 166 -9.37 -51.22 -23.63
C LYS A 166 -9.64 -50.22 -22.50
N SER A 167 -10.50 -49.24 -22.71
CA SER A 167 -10.90 -48.30 -21.68
C SER A 167 -12.15 -48.80 -20.99
N HIS A 168 -12.10 -48.96 -19.68
CA HIS A 168 -13.29 -49.27 -18.89
C HIS A 168 -14.29 -48.10 -18.84
N ARG A 169 -13.82 -46.87 -19.09
CA ARG A 169 -14.64 -45.66 -19.03
C ARG A 169 -14.67 -44.98 -20.38
N ASP A 170 -15.85 -44.50 -20.77
CA ASP A 170 -15.98 -43.60 -21.92
C ASP A 170 -15.43 -42.23 -21.52
N THR A 171 -14.30 -41.85 -22.11
CA THR A 171 -13.57 -40.62 -21.78
C THR A 171 -13.01 -40.03 -23.06
N PHE A 172 -13.24 -38.73 -23.29
CA PHE A 172 -12.72 -37.99 -24.45
C PHE A 172 -11.19 -38.00 -24.54
N TYR A 173 -10.50 -37.92 -23.40
CA TYR A 173 -9.04 -37.97 -23.34
C TYR A 173 -8.61 -39.20 -22.56
N THR A 174 -7.78 -40.05 -23.18
CA THR A 174 -7.09 -41.10 -22.43
C THR A 174 -5.59 -40.82 -22.43
N LEU A 175 -4.96 -40.97 -21.27
CA LEU A 175 -3.50 -40.91 -21.15
C LEU A 175 -2.80 -42.11 -21.84
N ARG A 176 -3.56 -42.99 -22.51
CA ARG A 176 -3.15 -44.27 -23.07
C ARG A 176 -3.45 -44.41 -24.58
N THR A 177 -3.93 -43.36 -25.23
CA THR A 177 -4.22 -43.37 -26.67
C THR A 177 -2.94 -43.12 -27.47
N GLY A 178 -2.53 -44.12 -28.26
CA GLY A 178 -1.35 -44.10 -29.14
C GLY A 178 -0.39 -45.27 -28.90
N ASN A 179 0.57 -45.46 -29.83
CA ASN A 179 1.71 -46.40 -29.69
C ASN A 179 2.63 -46.05 -28.49
N SER A 180 2.34 -44.97 -27.77
CA SER A 180 3.09 -44.42 -26.65
C SER A 180 2.63 -44.94 -25.28
N GLN A 181 2.25 -46.23 -25.18
CA GLN A 181 1.92 -46.88 -23.90
C GLN A 181 3.00 -46.69 -22.81
N PHE A 182 4.23 -46.29 -23.20
CA PHE A 182 5.39 -46.15 -22.33
C PHE A 182 5.93 -44.73 -22.13
N ARG A 183 5.59 -43.72 -22.94
CA ARG A 183 6.19 -42.38 -22.82
C ARG A 183 5.14 -41.28 -22.91
N ARG A 184 4.97 -40.56 -21.80
CA ARG A 184 4.15 -39.36 -21.71
C ARG A 184 5.01 -38.15 -22.08
N ASN A 185 4.42 -37.17 -22.74
CA ASN A 185 5.06 -35.88 -22.96
C ASN A 185 4.68 -34.95 -21.79
N ASN A 186 5.62 -34.67 -20.90
CA ASN A 186 5.39 -33.84 -19.71
C ASN A 186 5.60 -32.33 -19.97
N GLY A 187 5.99 -31.94 -21.19
CA GLY A 187 6.20 -30.53 -21.55
C GLY A 187 7.28 -29.85 -20.71
N HIS A 188 7.01 -28.64 -20.21
CA HIS A 188 7.94 -27.87 -19.37
C HIS A 188 8.01 -28.33 -17.92
N PHE A 189 7.09 -29.20 -17.48
CA PHE A 189 7.11 -29.73 -16.13
C PHE A 189 8.00 -30.95 -16.08
N VAL A 190 9.08 -30.86 -15.31
CA VAL A 190 10.02 -31.98 -15.10
C VAL A 190 9.93 -32.42 -13.66
N LEU A 191 9.55 -33.69 -13.44
CA LEU A 191 9.59 -34.29 -12.12
C LEU A 191 11.05 -34.60 -11.75
N SER A 192 11.40 -34.47 -10.47
CA SER A 192 12.75 -34.81 -9.99
C SER A 192 13.13 -36.26 -10.31
N SER A 193 12.17 -37.20 -10.26
CA SER A 193 12.37 -38.59 -10.65
C SER A 193 12.65 -38.79 -12.14
N GLU A 194 12.09 -37.95 -13.00
CA GLU A 194 12.34 -37.98 -14.43
C GLU A 194 13.74 -37.41 -14.73
N ALA A 195 14.09 -36.29 -14.10
CA ALA A 195 15.39 -35.63 -14.26
C ALA A 195 16.57 -36.57 -13.95
N VAL A 196 16.47 -37.38 -12.89
CA VAL A 196 17.55 -38.29 -12.45
C VAL A 196 17.73 -39.50 -13.38
N GLY A 197 16.78 -39.78 -14.29
CA GLY A 197 16.82 -40.91 -15.22
C GLY A 197 17.02 -40.53 -16.70
N VAL A 198 17.08 -39.24 -17.04
CA VAL A 198 17.22 -38.79 -18.43
C VAL A 198 18.58 -39.25 -18.98
N GLY A 199 18.54 -40.13 -19.99
CA GLY A 199 19.75 -40.61 -20.66
C GLY A 199 20.27 -41.97 -20.20
N ALA A 200 19.67 -42.58 -19.17
CA ALA A 200 20.06 -43.92 -18.70
C ALA A 200 19.98 -45.00 -19.79
N ASN A 201 19.05 -44.86 -20.74
CA ASN A 201 18.89 -45.79 -21.87
C ASN A 201 20.01 -45.70 -22.92
N LYS A 202 20.94 -44.73 -22.83
CA LYS A 202 22.06 -44.57 -23.77
C LYS A 202 23.27 -45.45 -23.44
N VAL A 203 23.28 -46.11 -22.27
CA VAL A 203 24.37 -47.01 -21.88
C VAL A 203 24.08 -48.41 -22.45
N GLN A 204 24.63 -48.70 -23.65
CA GLN A 204 24.47 -50.01 -24.32
C GLN A 204 25.74 -50.88 -24.28
N ASN A 205 26.50 -50.81 -23.18
CA ASN A 205 27.64 -51.70 -23.01
C ASN A 205 27.21 -52.93 -22.22
N ASN A 206 27.00 -54.05 -22.92
CA ASN A 206 27.04 -55.36 -22.29
C ASN A 206 28.48 -55.53 -21.80
N GLY A 207 28.68 -55.62 -20.48
CA GLY A 207 30.01 -55.66 -19.88
C GLY A 207 30.95 -56.66 -20.58
N THR A 208 32.25 -56.34 -20.64
CA THR A 208 33.27 -57.10 -21.39
C THR A 208 33.35 -58.59 -21.06
N HIS A 209 32.85 -58.99 -19.89
CA HIS A 209 32.84 -60.37 -19.41
C HIS A 209 31.43 -60.83 -19.03
N ALA A 210 30.50 -60.74 -19.98
CA ALA A 210 29.19 -61.37 -19.83
C ALA A 210 29.33 -62.90 -19.73
N ARG A 211 28.56 -63.53 -18.83
CA ARG A 211 28.53 -64.99 -18.69
C ARG A 211 27.93 -65.62 -19.94
N ASN A 212 28.72 -66.42 -20.66
CA ASN A 212 28.27 -67.16 -21.83
C ASN A 212 27.65 -68.50 -21.41
N ALA A 213 26.42 -68.78 -21.86
CA ALA A 213 25.73 -70.04 -21.62
C ALA A 213 26.18 -71.14 -22.60
N CYS A 214 27.48 -71.44 -22.59
CA CYS A 214 28.14 -72.39 -23.49
C CYS A 214 27.54 -73.81 -23.44
N THR A 215 27.05 -74.28 -22.30
CA THR A 215 26.39 -75.59 -22.18
C THR A 215 25.06 -75.68 -22.93
N LYS A 216 24.35 -74.56 -23.15
CA LYS A 216 23.10 -74.53 -23.91
C LYS A 216 23.34 -74.72 -25.42
N GLN A 217 24.47 -74.23 -25.92
CA GLN A 217 24.88 -74.37 -27.33
C GLN A 217 25.29 -75.80 -27.69
N PHE A 218 25.71 -76.60 -26.70
CA PHE A 218 26.12 -77.99 -26.90
C PHE A 218 24.96 -78.93 -27.28
N TYR A 219 23.74 -78.62 -26.83
CA TYR A 219 22.55 -79.45 -27.09
C TYR A 219 21.70 -78.97 -28.28
N ASP A 220 22.17 -77.98 -29.05
CA ASP A 220 21.46 -77.43 -30.21
C ASP A 220 21.83 -78.20 -31.48
N HIS A 221 21.07 -79.22 -31.87
CA HIS A 221 21.36 -80.08 -33.03
C HIS A 221 21.12 -79.43 -34.41
N SER A 222 20.91 -78.13 -34.50
CA SER A 222 20.64 -77.41 -35.77
C SER A 222 21.76 -77.52 -36.81
N HIS A 223 22.98 -77.88 -36.40
CA HIS A 223 24.14 -78.09 -37.28
C HIS A 223 24.29 -79.55 -37.79
N LEU A 224 23.39 -80.46 -37.39
CA LEU A 224 23.38 -81.87 -37.81
C LEU A 224 22.36 -82.17 -38.92
N HIS A 225 21.63 -81.17 -39.41
CA HIS A 225 20.70 -81.28 -40.54
C HIS A 225 21.14 -80.38 -41.70
N THR A 226 22.12 -80.87 -42.46
CA THR A 226 22.45 -80.47 -43.84
C THR A 226 22.63 -81.71 -44.68
#